data_AF-A0A7V4G7T0-F1
#
_entry.id   AF-A0A7V4G7T0-F1
#
_cell.length_a   1.000
_cell.length_b   1.000
_cell.length_c   1.000
_cell.angle_alpha   90.00
_cell.angle_beta   90.00
_cell.angle_gamma   90.00
#
_symmetry.space_group_name_H-M   'P 1'
#
loop_
_entity.id
_entity.type
_entity.pdbx_description
1 polymer ?
#
loop_
_entity_poly.entity_id
_entity_poly.type
_entity_poly.pdbx_seq_one_letter_code
_entity_poly.pdbx_strand_id
1 'polypeptide(L)'
;MQGDFSRRTFDRKKQFHGVFMQQGRVQVDADWNEQVLLDDYLRTATAQDVIGRVGAPKYAGGFEVGVTADKQDLTLSPGRLYVGGMLCENDPGPIPIIAAGENHLTLAHLSSDGQALNTGRWLALQAPDRLVKVVKITGIAAGEGSLTFAPPLSDAERAALPAGSSARPCATYFTQPWLQDPDLPEPGRYLVYLDVWRRHVSAIEDPAIREVALGGPDTATRMHTVWQVKLFKLAEDDPFACHRFPPGWRPQGPSPARLEARTSPAPQVTDPCLLPPGSGYLGLENQLYRVEIHKSGGPQEATFKWSRDNASVVTAVKNIT
;
A
#
# COMPACT_ATOMS: atom_id res chain seq x y z
N MET A 1 -4.10 9.64 -8.31
CA MET A 1 -2.62 9.69 -8.47
C MET A 1 -2.13 11.07 -8.01
N GLN A 2 -1.15 11.16 -7.10
CA GLN A 2 -0.77 12.39 -6.38
C GLN A 2 0.61 12.96 -6.80
N GLY A 3 0.87 13.13 -8.10
CA GLY A 3 2.13 13.76 -8.57
C GLY A 3 2.02 14.30 -9.99
N ASP A 4 2.67 15.42 -10.30
CA ASP A 4 2.74 16.02 -11.64
C ASP A 4 3.96 15.48 -12.39
N PHE A 5 3.75 14.72 -13.45
CA PHE A 5 4.82 14.11 -14.25
C PHE A 5 4.71 14.58 -15.69
N SER A 6 5.84 15.04 -16.26
CA SER A 6 5.87 15.61 -17.60
C SER A 6 5.53 14.56 -18.67
N ARG A 7 6.43 13.60 -18.90
CA ARG A 7 6.32 12.55 -19.93
C ARG A 7 6.70 11.20 -19.34
N ARG A 8 5.86 10.19 -19.60
CA ARG A 8 6.15 8.78 -19.29
C ARG A 8 6.41 8.04 -20.60
N THR A 9 7.66 7.70 -20.85
CA THR A 9 8.12 7.10 -22.12
C THR A 9 8.26 5.59 -22.08
N PHE A 10 8.23 4.99 -20.87
CA PHE A 10 8.31 3.55 -20.69
C PHE A 10 7.27 2.81 -21.55
N ASP A 11 7.77 1.93 -22.40
CA ASP A 11 6.98 1.02 -23.22
C ASP A 11 7.62 -0.36 -23.18
N ARG A 12 6.94 -1.30 -22.52
CA ARG A 12 7.37 -2.70 -22.42
C ARG A 12 7.73 -3.32 -23.78
N LYS A 13 7.05 -2.92 -24.86
CA LYS A 13 7.28 -3.49 -26.21
C LYS A 13 8.63 -3.10 -26.80
N LYS A 14 9.23 -2.00 -26.35
CA LYS A 14 10.55 -1.55 -26.82
C LYS A 14 11.71 -2.30 -26.17
N GLN A 15 11.45 -3.03 -25.09
CA GLN A 15 12.45 -3.88 -24.40
C GLN A 15 13.72 -3.12 -23.97
N PHE A 16 13.59 -1.83 -23.64
CA PHE A 16 14.67 -1.12 -22.96
C PHE A 16 14.90 -1.71 -21.56
N HIS A 17 16.12 -1.59 -21.06
CA HIS A 17 16.53 -2.11 -19.74
C HIS A 17 17.30 -1.07 -18.91
N GLY A 18 17.42 0.16 -19.40
CA GLY A 18 18.05 1.26 -18.69
C GLY A 18 18.10 2.53 -19.52
N VAL A 19 18.41 3.64 -18.85
CA VAL A 19 18.56 4.98 -19.42
C VAL A 19 19.97 5.48 -19.13
N PHE A 20 20.66 5.97 -20.16
CA PHE A 20 22.03 6.49 -20.05
C PHE A 20 22.06 7.98 -20.35
N MET A 21 22.67 8.75 -19.44
CA MET A 21 22.89 10.17 -19.64
C MET A 21 23.91 10.41 -20.75
N GLN A 22 23.59 11.34 -21.66
CA GLN A 22 24.52 11.75 -22.69
C GLN A 22 25.32 12.98 -22.24
N GLN A 23 26.63 12.97 -22.52
CA GLN A 23 27.50 14.08 -22.17
C GLN A 23 27.04 15.38 -22.85
N GLY A 24 27.06 16.48 -22.09
CA GLY A 24 26.74 17.82 -22.60
C GLY A 24 25.25 18.09 -22.86
N ARG A 25 24.35 17.19 -22.46
CA ARG A 25 22.89 17.39 -22.59
C ARG A 25 22.25 17.80 -21.26
N VAL A 26 21.17 18.57 -21.36
CA VAL A 26 20.33 18.95 -20.22
C VAL A 26 19.55 17.72 -19.75
N GLN A 27 19.51 17.51 -18.44
CA GLN A 27 18.73 16.42 -17.84
C GLN A 27 17.25 16.78 -17.80
N VAL A 28 16.41 15.79 -18.10
CA VAL A 28 14.95 15.90 -18.00
C VAL A 28 14.43 14.86 -17.02
N ASP A 29 13.36 15.20 -16.30
CA ASP A 29 12.71 14.30 -15.34
C ASP A 29 12.15 13.05 -16.03
N ALA A 30 11.77 13.15 -17.32
CA ALA A 30 11.27 12.04 -18.12
C ALA A 30 12.26 10.85 -18.17
N ASP A 31 13.56 11.12 -18.29
CA ASP A 31 14.61 10.09 -18.35
C ASP A 31 14.73 9.35 -17.00
N TRP A 32 14.68 10.11 -15.89
CA TRP A 32 14.64 9.55 -14.54
C TRP A 32 13.38 8.71 -14.30
N ASN A 33 12.22 9.25 -14.69
CA ASN A 33 10.93 8.57 -14.56
C ASN A 33 10.89 7.29 -15.39
N GLU A 34 11.46 7.27 -16.59
CA GLU A 34 11.58 6.05 -17.42
C GLU A 34 12.47 5.01 -16.75
N GLN A 35 13.63 5.40 -16.21
CA GLN A 35 14.51 4.50 -15.46
C GLN A 35 13.78 3.85 -14.28
N VAL A 36 13.05 4.64 -13.47
CA VAL A 36 12.28 4.11 -12.33
C VAL A 36 11.22 3.10 -12.78
N LEU A 37 10.51 3.37 -13.88
CA LEU A 37 9.47 2.47 -14.41
C LEU A 37 10.05 1.20 -15.03
N LEU A 38 11.23 1.29 -15.64
CA LEU A 38 11.98 0.14 -16.14
C LEU A 38 12.38 -0.78 -14.98
N ASP A 39 13.01 -0.23 -13.94
CA ASP A 39 13.44 -1.01 -12.77
C ASP A 39 12.25 -1.64 -12.06
N ASP A 40 11.15 -0.91 -11.94
CA ASP A 40 9.92 -1.40 -11.35
C ASP A 40 9.28 -2.56 -12.13
N TYR A 41 9.20 -2.44 -13.46
CA TYR A 41 8.72 -3.50 -14.34
C TYR A 41 9.63 -4.73 -14.27
N LEU A 42 10.95 -4.55 -14.33
CA LEU A 42 11.90 -5.65 -14.25
C LEU A 42 11.81 -6.37 -12.90
N ARG A 43 11.77 -5.63 -11.78
CA ARG A 43 11.64 -6.21 -10.44
C ARG A 43 10.34 -7.01 -10.29
N THR A 44 9.22 -6.46 -10.73
CA THR A 44 7.92 -7.15 -10.62
C THR A 44 7.83 -8.35 -11.54
N ALA A 45 8.30 -8.23 -12.78
CA ALA A 45 8.36 -9.34 -13.73
C ALA A 45 9.25 -10.47 -13.21
N THR A 46 10.48 -10.17 -12.78
CA THR A 46 11.39 -11.17 -12.19
C THR A 46 10.81 -11.82 -10.95
N ALA A 47 10.23 -11.04 -10.04
CA ALA A 47 9.59 -11.60 -8.85
C ALA A 47 8.43 -12.54 -9.24
N GLN A 48 7.61 -12.16 -10.21
CA GLN A 48 6.50 -12.99 -10.67
C GLN A 48 6.97 -14.27 -11.39
N ASP A 49 8.04 -14.20 -12.18
CA ASP A 49 8.57 -15.36 -12.93
C ASP A 49 9.29 -16.35 -12.01
N VAL A 50 9.95 -15.88 -10.96
CA VAL A 50 10.71 -16.72 -10.00
C VAL A 50 9.84 -17.25 -8.86
N ILE A 51 8.99 -16.39 -8.28
CA ILE A 51 8.16 -16.72 -7.10
C ILE A 51 6.79 -17.27 -7.54
N GLY A 52 6.27 -16.80 -8.67
CA GLY A 52 4.91 -17.02 -9.12
C GLY A 52 4.01 -15.81 -8.91
N ARG A 53 2.71 -15.96 -9.21
CA ARG A 53 1.72 -14.87 -9.07
C ARG A 53 1.52 -14.42 -7.63
N VAL A 54 1.65 -15.34 -6.67
CA VAL A 54 1.57 -15.07 -5.23
C VAL A 54 2.61 -15.96 -4.54
N GLY A 55 3.34 -15.42 -3.57
CA GLY A 55 4.24 -16.23 -2.75
C GLY A 55 4.69 -15.53 -1.48
N ALA A 56 4.90 -16.32 -0.43
CA ALA A 56 5.42 -15.86 0.84
C ALA A 56 6.83 -16.44 1.07
N PRO A 57 7.74 -15.71 1.71
CA PRO A 57 8.99 -16.29 2.18
C PRO A 57 8.74 -17.51 3.08
N LYS A 58 9.56 -18.55 2.94
CA LYS A 58 9.51 -19.74 3.80
C LYS A 58 9.69 -19.39 5.29
N TYR A 59 10.52 -18.39 5.56
CA TYR A 59 10.78 -17.83 6.88
C TYR A 59 10.39 -16.35 6.84
N ALA A 60 9.65 -15.86 7.83
CA ALA A 60 9.07 -14.52 7.85
C ALA A 60 8.01 -14.24 6.76
N GLY A 61 7.31 -15.28 6.31
CA GLY A 61 6.03 -15.12 5.62
C GLY A 61 4.99 -14.52 6.56
N GLY A 62 4.22 -13.55 6.06
CA GLY A 62 3.20 -12.85 6.85
C GLY A 62 1.80 -12.99 6.27
N PHE A 63 0.87 -12.21 6.82
CA PHE A 63 -0.53 -12.10 6.37
C PHE A 63 -1.38 -13.36 6.62
N GLU A 64 -0.93 -14.26 7.49
CA GLU A 64 -1.79 -15.34 7.99
C GLU A 64 -2.94 -14.75 8.79
N VAL A 65 -4.16 -15.17 8.44
CA VAL A 65 -5.39 -14.68 9.06
C VAL A 65 -5.73 -15.58 10.24
N GLY A 66 -5.70 -15.00 11.43
CA GLY A 66 -6.18 -15.63 12.66
C GLY A 66 -7.43 -14.95 13.17
N VAL A 67 -8.02 -15.50 14.23
CA VAL A 67 -9.15 -14.89 14.95
C VAL A 67 -8.66 -14.41 16.31
N THR A 68 -9.07 -13.21 16.71
CA THR A 68 -8.72 -12.70 18.03
C THR A 68 -9.31 -13.54 19.15
N ALA A 69 -8.68 -13.50 20.33
CA ALA A 69 -9.15 -14.27 21.48
C ALA A 69 -10.60 -13.91 21.93
N ASP A 70 -11.02 -12.65 21.71
CA ASP A 70 -12.38 -12.17 21.97
C ASP A 70 -13.37 -12.51 20.84
N LYS A 71 -12.89 -13.08 19.72
CA LYS A 71 -13.66 -13.43 18.51
C LYS A 71 -14.38 -12.24 17.86
N GLN A 72 -13.91 -11.02 18.09
CA GLN A 72 -14.49 -9.80 17.53
C GLN A 72 -13.74 -9.27 16.31
N ASP A 73 -12.55 -9.79 16.02
CA ASP A 73 -11.67 -9.26 14.98
C ASP A 73 -10.77 -10.37 14.40
N LEU A 74 -10.09 -10.07 13.29
CA LEU A 74 -9.19 -10.98 12.61
C LEU A 74 -7.75 -10.47 12.72
N THR A 75 -6.84 -11.29 13.22
CA THR A 75 -5.42 -10.93 13.34
C THR A 75 -4.70 -11.21 12.03
N LEU A 76 -3.75 -10.34 11.67
CA LEU A 76 -2.86 -10.51 10.52
C LEU A 76 -1.44 -10.75 11.03
N SER A 77 -0.87 -11.91 10.69
CA SER A 77 0.50 -12.22 11.11
C SER A 77 1.51 -11.25 10.48
N PRO A 78 2.56 -10.86 11.22
CA PRO A 78 3.61 -10.02 10.67
C PRO A 78 4.47 -10.80 9.68
N GLY A 79 5.01 -10.11 8.68
CA GLY A 79 5.92 -10.66 7.68
C GLY A 79 5.68 -10.10 6.28
N ARG A 80 6.13 -10.85 5.28
CA ARG A 80 6.11 -10.43 3.88
C ARG A 80 5.24 -11.34 3.02
N LEU A 81 4.64 -10.76 1.99
CA LEU A 81 3.92 -11.46 0.94
C LEU A 81 4.15 -10.78 -0.41
N TYR A 82 4.39 -11.54 -1.47
CA TYR A 82 4.47 -11.04 -2.84
C TYR A 82 3.16 -11.31 -3.57
N VAL A 83 2.59 -10.27 -4.19
CA VAL A 83 1.35 -10.36 -5.00
C VAL A 83 1.58 -9.70 -6.34
N GLY A 84 1.52 -10.47 -7.43
CA GLY A 84 1.82 -9.97 -8.79
C GLY A 84 3.24 -9.38 -8.90
N GLY A 85 4.19 -9.93 -8.16
CA GLY A 85 5.55 -9.40 -8.06
C GLY A 85 5.73 -8.16 -7.17
N MET A 86 4.65 -7.59 -6.62
CA MET A 86 4.72 -6.48 -5.66
C MET A 86 4.95 -7.01 -4.25
N LEU A 87 5.96 -6.47 -3.56
CA LEU A 87 6.25 -6.78 -2.16
C LEU A 87 5.28 -6.03 -1.23
N CYS A 88 4.55 -6.79 -0.42
CA CYS A 88 3.75 -6.30 0.70
C CYS A 88 4.45 -6.64 2.01
N GLU A 89 4.61 -5.64 2.88
CA GLU A 89 5.25 -5.81 4.19
C GLU A 89 4.28 -5.41 5.30
N ASN A 90 4.07 -6.34 6.23
CA ASN A 90 3.42 -6.12 7.51
C ASN A 90 4.46 -6.46 8.60
N ASP A 91 5.52 -5.68 8.71
CA ASP A 91 6.65 -6.01 9.61
C ASP A 91 6.90 -4.88 10.62
N PRO A 92 6.02 -4.71 11.61
CA PRO A 92 6.20 -3.69 12.62
C PRO A 92 7.41 -4.01 13.52
N GLY A 93 8.14 -2.97 13.89
CA GLY A 93 9.40 -3.08 14.62
C GLY A 93 9.26 -3.83 15.95
N PRO A 94 10.13 -4.82 16.25
CA PRO A 94 10.09 -5.57 17.49
C PRO A 94 10.50 -4.72 18.68
N ILE A 95 9.75 -4.85 19.76
CA ILE A 95 10.03 -4.24 21.06
C ILE A 95 10.54 -5.36 21.99
N PRO A 96 11.77 -5.28 22.52
CA PRO A 96 12.28 -6.29 23.44
C PRO A 96 11.40 -6.44 24.69
N ILE A 97 11.09 -7.69 25.05
CA ILE A 97 10.39 -8.03 26.30
C ILE A 97 11.44 -8.13 27.42
N ILE A 98 11.29 -7.33 28.48
CA ILE A 98 12.13 -7.38 29.68
C ILE A 98 11.58 -8.43 30.65
N ALA A 99 10.27 -8.43 30.88
CA ALA A 99 9.61 -9.38 31.78
C ALA A 99 8.18 -9.66 31.33
N ALA A 100 7.73 -10.91 31.45
CA ALA A 100 6.37 -11.34 31.16
C ALA A 100 5.73 -12.00 32.38
N GLY A 101 4.72 -11.36 32.93
CA GLY A 101 3.84 -11.91 33.96
C GLY A 101 2.60 -12.57 33.37
N GLU A 102 1.64 -12.90 34.23
CA GLU A 102 0.37 -13.50 33.81
C GLU A 102 -0.47 -12.54 32.95
N ASN A 103 -0.63 -11.29 33.40
CA ASN A 103 -1.43 -10.24 32.73
C ASN A 103 -0.67 -8.91 32.57
N HIS A 104 0.63 -8.91 32.83
CA HIS A 104 1.48 -7.71 32.74
C HIS A 104 2.75 -8.00 31.95
N LEU A 105 3.18 -7.02 31.16
CA LEU A 105 4.38 -7.09 30.32
C LEU A 105 5.22 -5.85 30.57
N THR A 106 6.52 -6.04 30.79
CA THR A 106 7.49 -4.94 30.83
C THR A 106 8.29 -4.96 29.53
N LEU A 107 8.22 -3.87 28.78
CA LEU A 107 8.88 -3.69 27.50
C LEU A 107 10.03 -2.69 27.61
N ALA A 108 11.04 -2.83 26.75
CA ALA A 108 12.17 -1.89 26.71
C ALA A 108 11.75 -0.44 26.38
N HIS A 109 10.66 -0.28 25.65
CA HIS A 109 10.02 1.00 25.34
C HIS A 109 8.57 0.77 24.91
N LEU A 110 7.71 1.78 25.03
CA LEU A 110 6.28 1.68 24.67
C LEU A 110 5.97 2.30 23.31
N SER A 111 6.84 2.07 22.33
CA SER A 111 6.67 2.55 20.97
C SER A 111 7.27 1.59 19.96
N SER A 112 6.63 1.41 18.81
CA SER A 112 7.16 0.64 17.68
C SER A 112 7.14 1.54 16.44
N ASP A 113 8.25 1.59 15.70
CA ASP A 113 8.43 2.43 14.50
C ASP A 113 8.04 3.91 14.70
N GLY A 114 8.39 4.46 15.87
CA GLY A 114 8.08 5.85 16.24
C GLY A 114 6.63 6.10 16.67
N GLN A 115 5.76 5.07 16.67
CA GLN A 115 4.39 5.17 17.17
C GLN A 115 4.26 4.62 18.58
N ALA A 116 3.68 5.41 19.49
CA ALA A 116 3.35 4.94 20.83
C ALA A 116 2.32 3.80 20.82
N LEU A 117 2.46 2.86 21.75
CA LEU A 117 1.44 1.86 22.03
C LEU A 117 0.26 2.51 22.74
N ASN A 118 -0.96 2.03 22.44
CA ASN A 118 -2.20 2.53 23.03
C ASN A 118 -3.08 1.35 23.48
N THR A 119 -3.94 1.59 24.46
CA THR A 119 -4.96 0.62 24.89
C THR A 119 -5.84 0.18 23.71
N GLY A 120 -6.21 -1.10 23.69
CA GLY A 120 -7.02 -1.71 22.64
C GLY A 120 -6.23 -2.25 21.45
N ARG A 121 -4.95 -1.88 21.29
CA ARG A 121 -4.06 -2.46 20.27
C ARG A 121 -3.69 -3.91 20.61
N TRP A 122 -3.44 -4.69 19.57
CA TRP A 122 -2.99 -6.08 19.69
C TRP A 122 -1.46 -6.16 19.58
N LEU A 123 -0.87 -7.08 20.35
CA LEU A 123 0.55 -7.40 20.37
C LEU A 123 0.76 -8.89 20.12
N ALA A 124 1.62 -9.21 19.16
CA ALA A 124 2.17 -10.54 18.97
C ALA A 124 3.43 -10.70 19.84
N LEU A 125 3.36 -11.57 20.85
CA LEU A 125 4.48 -11.96 21.70
C LEU A 125 5.23 -13.09 21.01
N GLN A 126 6.51 -12.87 20.72
CA GLN A 126 7.33 -13.77 19.92
C GLN A 126 8.59 -14.17 20.68
N ALA A 127 8.87 -15.47 20.67
CA ALA A 127 10.21 -15.99 20.91
C ALA A 127 11.05 -15.79 19.63
N PRO A 128 12.39 -15.94 19.70
CA PRO A 128 13.26 -15.75 18.52
C PRO A 128 12.89 -16.61 17.30
N ASP A 129 12.26 -17.75 17.50
CA ASP A 129 11.95 -18.75 16.47
C ASP A 129 10.46 -18.91 16.15
N ARG A 130 9.56 -18.42 17.01
CA ARG A 130 8.11 -18.65 16.86
C ARG A 130 7.25 -17.59 17.55
N LEU A 131 6.03 -17.45 17.04
CA LEU A 131 4.95 -16.74 17.74
C LEU A 131 4.52 -17.56 18.98
N VAL A 132 4.43 -16.90 20.13
CA VAL A 132 3.96 -17.51 21.39
C VAL A 132 2.49 -17.24 21.59
N LYS A 133 2.07 -15.97 21.59
CA LYS A 133 0.67 -15.57 21.79
C LYS A 133 0.38 -14.20 21.22
N VAL A 134 -0.87 -13.96 20.84
CA VAL A 134 -1.39 -12.62 20.53
C VAL A 134 -2.27 -12.14 21.68
N VAL A 135 -2.00 -10.94 22.19
CA VAL A 135 -2.67 -10.34 23.35
C VAL A 135 -3.12 -8.91 23.04
N LYS A 136 -4.20 -8.46 23.67
CA LYS A 136 -4.75 -7.11 23.56
C LYS A 136 -4.31 -6.27 24.74
N ILE A 137 -3.77 -5.07 24.51
CA ILE A 137 -3.40 -4.12 25.56
C ILE A 137 -4.69 -3.64 26.24
N THR A 138 -4.79 -3.85 27.55
CA THR A 138 -5.94 -3.42 28.38
C THR A 138 -5.64 -2.14 29.15
N GLY A 139 -4.37 -1.85 29.39
CA GLY A 139 -3.92 -0.66 30.10
C GLY A 139 -2.42 -0.44 29.90
N ILE A 140 -1.99 0.81 30.02
CA ILE A 140 -0.60 1.22 29.95
C ILE A 140 -0.27 1.95 31.25
N ALA A 141 0.74 1.50 31.97
CA ALA A 141 1.16 2.14 33.21
C ALA A 141 1.94 3.42 32.92
N ALA A 142 1.73 4.46 33.74
CA ALA A 142 2.50 5.69 33.67
C ALA A 142 3.89 5.47 34.28
N GLY A 143 4.87 5.13 33.44
CA GLY A 143 6.28 4.90 33.83
C GLY A 143 6.72 3.42 33.74
N GLU A 144 8.02 3.22 33.49
CA GLU A 144 8.73 1.91 33.43
C GLU A 144 8.40 0.96 32.27
N GLY A 145 7.68 1.42 31.25
CA GLY A 145 7.46 0.59 30.05
C GLY A 145 6.55 -0.62 30.30
N SER A 146 5.75 -0.58 31.36
CA SER A 146 4.83 -1.66 31.72
C SER A 146 3.44 -1.47 31.15
N LEU A 147 2.82 -2.56 30.70
CA LEU A 147 1.45 -2.60 30.21
C LEU A 147 0.73 -3.82 30.76
N THR A 148 -0.60 -3.75 30.83
CA THR A 148 -1.47 -4.89 31.11
C THR A 148 -2.12 -5.37 29.83
N PHE A 149 -2.39 -6.67 29.75
CA PHE A 149 -2.99 -7.27 28.56
C PHE A 149 -3.99 -8.38 28.90
N ALA A 150 -4.77 -8.78 27.90
CA ALA A 150 -5.64 -9.95 27.94
C ALA A 150 -5.62 -10.67 26.58
N PRO A 151 -5.80 -12.00 26.51
CA PRO A 151 -5.98 -12.94 27.63
C PRO A 151 -4.68 -13.21 28.41
N PRO A 152 -4.74 -13.73 29.65
CA PRO A 152 -3.57 -14.09 30.46
C PRO A 152 -2.66 -15.10 29.76
N LEU A 153 -1.36 -15.02 30.05
CA LEU A 153 -0.38 -16.04 29.70
C LEU A 153 -0.42 -17.20 30.70
N SER A 154 -0.49 -18.42 30.19
CA SER A 154 -0.24 -19.64 30.96
C SER A 154 1.23 -19.79 31.34
N ASP A 155 1.53 -20.65 32.31
CA ASP A 155 2.91 -20.95 32.73
C ASP A 155 3.79 -21.43 31.57
N ALA A 156 3.23 -22.24 30.68
CA ALA A 156 3.95 -22.73 29.49
C ALA A 156 4.26 -21.61 28.49
N GLU A 157 3.32 -20.68 28.27
CA GLU A 157 3.53 -19.52 27.39
C GLU A 157 4.57 -18.55 27.98
N ARG A 158 4.56 -18.35 29.31
CA ARG A 158 5.59 -17.55 30.00
C ARG A 158 6.96 -18.20 29.89
N ALA A 159 7.05 -19.51 30.10
CA ALA A 159 8.30 -20.25 29.90
C ALA A 159 8.79 -20.24 28.44
N ALA A 160 7.88 -20.08 27.49
CA ALA A 160 8.18 -19.95 26.06
C ALA A 160 8.64 -18.54 25.64
N LEU A 161 8.74 -17.58 26.56
CA LEU A 161 9.28 -16.23 26.32
C LEU A 161 10.62 -16.03 27.05
N PRO A 162 11.72 -16.65 26.58
CA PRO A 162 13.05 -16.48 27.18
C PRO A 162 13.63 -15.07 26.90
N ALA A 163 14.79 -14.77 27.48
CA ALA A 163 15.56 -13.58 27.14
C ALA A 163 15.80 -13.50 25.62
N GLY A 164 15.60 -12.32 25.03
CA GLY A 164 15.62 -12.12 23.58
C GLY A 164 14.25 -12.22 22.90
N SER A 165 13.19 -12.53 23.65
CA SER A 165 11.81 -12.43 23.16
C SER A 165 11.42 -10.97 22.90
N SER A 166 10.47 -10.78 21.98
CA SER A 166 9.99 -9.45 21.60
C SER A 166 8.48 -9.42 21.45
N ALA A 167 7.90 -8.25 21.68
CA ALA A 167 6.52 -7.94 21.36
C ALA A 167 6.50 -7.10 20.08
N ARG A 168 5.59 -7.43 19.16
CA ARG A 168 5.36 -6.67 17.94
C ARG A 168 3.91 -6.22 17.90
N PRO A 169 3.59 -4.99 17.47
CA PRO A 169 2.23 -4.66 17.08
C PRO A 169 1.66 -5.71 16.13
N CYS A 170 0.45 -6.16 16.36
CA CYS A 170 -0.25 -7.08 15.46
C CYS A 170 -1.37 -6.30 14.77
N ALA A 171 -1.26 -6.13 13.46
CA ALA A 171 -2.33 -5.56 12.66
C ALA A 171 -3.54 -6.51 12.68
N THR A 172 -4.74 -5.93 12.72
CA THR A 172 -6.00 -6.67 12.64
C THR A 172 -6.83 -6.17 11.46
N TYR A 173 -7.97 -6.79 11.18
CA TYR A 173 -8.86 -6.34 10.11
C TYR A 173 -9.31 -4.89 10.31
N PHE A 174 -9.61 -4.47 11.56
CA PHE A 174 -9.98 -3.08 11.86
C PHE A 174 -8.79 -2.13 12.01
N THR A 175 -7.60 -2.65 12.33
CA THR A 175 -6.42 -1.82 12.65
C THR A 175 -5.32 -1.87 11.59
N GLN A 176 -5.54 -2.60 10.50
CA GLN A 176 -4.62 -2.67 9.38
C GLN A 176 -4.40 -1.27 8.79
N PRO A 177 -3.20 -1.02 8.27
CA PRO A 177 -2.93 0.23 7.59
C PRO A 177 -3.79 0.32 6.32
N TRP A 178 -4.09 1.55 5.92
CA TRP A 178 -4.73 1.90 4.64
C TRP A 178 -6.21 1.55 4.47
N LEU A 179 -6.81 0.66 5.27
CA LEU A 179 -8.26 0.46 5.27
C LEU A 179 -8.90 1.26 6.41
N GLN A 180 -9.67 2.30 6.06
CA GLN A 180 -10.35 3.14 7.04
C GLN A 180 -11.73 2.56 7.36
N ASP A 181 -12.02 2.44 8.65
CA ASP A 181 -13.33 2.10 9.23
C ASP A 181 -14.08 0.97 8.49
N PRO A 182 -13.49 -0.23 8.38
CA PRO A 182 -14.18 -1.33 7.70
C PRO A 182 -15.39 -1.81 8.51
N ASP A 183 -16.42 -2.28 7.80
CA ASP A 183 -17.63 -2.80 8.43
C ASP A 183 -17.37 -4.09 9.23
N LEU A 184 -18.07 -4.25 10.36
CA LEU A 184 -18.04 -5.48 11.16
C LEU A 184 -18.67 -6.64 10.36
N PRO A 185 -17.96 -7.75 10.12
CA PRO A 185 -18.53 -8.86 9.40
C PRO A 185 -19.61 -9.57 10.24
N GLU A 186 -20.80 -9.75 9.68
CA GLU A 186 -21.83 -10.61 10.24
C GLU A 186 -21.35 -12.07 10.31
N PRO A 187 -21.89 -12.92 11.20
CA PRO A 187 -21.60 -14.35 11.18
C PRO A 187 -21.86 -14.97 9.80
N GLY A 188 -20.88 -15.69 9.25
CA GLY A 188 -21.01 -16.32 7.93
C GLY A 188 -19.69 -16.81 7.35
N ARG A 189 -19.75 -17.32 6.11
CA ARG A 189 -18.58 -17.71 5.34
C ARG A 189 -18.07 -16.52 4.54
N TYR A 190 -16.76 -16.26 4.60
CA TYR A 190 -16.12 -15.17 3.87
C TYR A 190 -14.94 -15.67 3.05
N LEU A 191 -14.76 -15.06 1.88
CA LEU A 191 -13.50 -15.05 1.16
C LEU A 191 -12.66 -13.89 1.69
N VAL A 192 -11.48 -14.20 2.20
CA VAL A 192 -10.48 -13.21 2.57
C VAL A 192 -9.53 -13.03 1.39
N TYR A 193 -9.29 -11.79 0.98
CA TYR A 193 -8.37 -11.48 -0.10
C TYR A 193 -7.52 -10.25 0.23
N LEU A 194 -6.32 -10.21 -0.35
CA LEU A 194 -5.43 -9.06 -0.25
C LEU A 194 -5.54 -8.24 -1.54
N ASP A 195 -5.95 -6.99 -1.40
CA ASP A 195 -6.00 -5.98 -2.46
C ASP A 195 -4.72 -5.16 -2.42
N VAL A 196 -3.95 -5.16 -3.51
CA VAL A 196 -2.59 -4.60 -3.55
C VAL A 196 -2.44 -3.69 -4.76
N TRP A 197 -1.99 -2.47 -4.52
CA TRP A 197 -1.70 -1.52 -5.59
C TRP A 197 -0.59 -0.55 -5.17
N ARG A 198 -0.15 0.29 -6.11
CA ARG A 198 0.81 1.35 -5.84
C ARG A 198 0.14 2.70 -5.88
N ARG A 199 0.46 3.53 -4.91
CA ARG A 199 0.08 4.94 -4.90
C ARG A 199 1.29 5.84 -4.82
N HIS A 200 1.11 7.08 -5.24
CA HIS A 200 2.09 8.12 -4.99
C HIS A 200 1.84 8.73 -3.62
N VAL A 201 2.89 9.19 -2.95
CA VAL A 201 2.86 9.94 -1.69
C VAL A 201 3.67 11.21 -1.90
N SER A 202 3.08 12.34 -1.58
CA SER A 202 3.71 13.68 -1.69
C SER A 202 4.15 14.21 -0.32
N ALA A 203 4.94 15.29 -0.31
CA ALA A 203 5.36 15.93 0.93
C ALA A 203 4.21 16.57 1.73
N ILE A 204 3.04 16.71 1.12
CA ILE A 204 1.82 17.18 1.80
C ILE A 204 1.25 16.07 2.69
N GLU A 205 1.36 14.82 2.26
CA GLU A 205 0.90 13.66 3.02
C GLU A 205 1.94 13.19 4.03
N ASP A 206 3.22 13.23 3.66
CA ASP A 206 4.34 12.92 4.54
C ASP A 206 5.35 14.07 4.54
N PRO A 207 5.23 15.03 5.48
CA PRO A 207 6.14 16.18 5.55
C PRO A 207 7.61 15.80 5.75
N ALA A 208 7.92 14.60 6.23
CA ALA A 208 9.28 14.17 6.49
C ALA A 208 10.09 13.92 5.21
N ILE A 209 9.44 13.71 4.06
CA ILE A 209 10.15 13.48 2.78
C ILE A 209 10.67 14.78 2.16
N ARG A 210 10.26 15.94 2.68
CA ARG A 210 10.59 17.27 2.16
C ARG A 210 12.04 17.63 2.49
N GLU A 211 12.75 18.22 1.53
CA GLU A 211 14.15 18.64 1.74
C GLU A 211 14.24 19.78 2.76
N VAL A 212 14.81 19.50 3.93
CA VAL A 212 14.86 20.45 5.05
C VAL A 212 15.97 21.49 4.87
N ALA A 213 17.13 21.10 4.33
CA ALA A 213 18.31 21.96 4.25
C ALA A 213 18.21 23.06 3.20
N LEU A 214 17.47 22.83 2.11
CA LEU A 214 17.32 23.78 1.00
C LEU A 214 16.06 24.65 1.10
N GLY A 215 15.40 24.68 2.26
CA GLY A 215 14.19 25.49 2.46
C GLY A 215 12.91 24.87 1.89
N GLY A 216 12.88 23.54 1.76
CA GLY A 216 11.67 22.80 1.39
C GLY A 216 11.36 22.60 -0.10
N PRO A 217 12.29 22.55 -1.06
CA PRO A 217 11.99 22.02 -2.39
C PRO A 217 11.37 20.62 -2.31
N ASP A 218 10.33 20.38 -3.10
CA ASP A 218 9.74 19.07 -3.34
C ASP A 218 9.71 18.84 -4.85
N THR A 219 10.55 17.92 -5.33
CA THR A 219 10.73 17.66 -6.76
C THR A 219 10.23 16.27 -7.15
N ALA A 220 9.84 15.43 -6.19
CA ALA A 220 9.50 14.05 -6.47
C ALA A 220 8.60 13.45 -5.38
N THR A 221 7.52 12.83 -5.82
CA THR A 221 6.72 11.93 -4.97
C THR A 221 7.45 10.63 -4.66
N ARG A 222 6.94 9.86 -3.70
CA ARG A 222 7.36 8.47 -3.44
C ARG A 222 6.30 7.50 -3.94
N MET A 223 6.72 6.36 -4.47
CA MET A 223 5.82 5.28 -4.81
C MET A 223 5.72 4.33 -3.62
N HIS A 224 4.51 4.12 -3.13
CA HIS A 224 4.22 3.30 -1.97
C HIS A 224 3.32 2.13 -2.35
N THR A 225 3.71 0.91 -1.98
CA THR A 225 2.85 -0.27 -2.11
C THR A 225 1.82 -0.24 -0.98
N VAL A 226 0.55 -0.15 -1.35
CA VAL A 226 -0.57 -0.28 -0.43
C VAL A 226 -1.12 -1.68 -0.52
N TRP A 227 -1.46 -2.22 0.64
CA TRP A 227 -2.14 -3.49 0.78
C TRP A 227 -3.34 -3.31 1.71
N GLN A 228 -4.43 -4.01 1.42
CA GLN A 228 -5.63 -4.07 2.26
C GLN A 228 -6.17 -5.49 2.27
N VAL A 229 -6.38 -6.05 3.45
CA VAL A 229 -7.15 -7.28 3.64
C VAL A 229 -8.62 -6.92 3.64
N LYS A 230 -9.37 -7.49 2.69
CA LYS A 230 -10.81 -7.29 2.54
C LYS A 230 -11.56 -8.60 2.64
N LEU A 231 -12.82 -8.50 3.03
CA LEU A 231 -13.73 -9.63 3.17
C LEU A 231 -14.79 -9.57 2.08
N PHE A 232 -15.15 -10.73 1.54
CA PHE A 232 -16.29 -10.88 0.65
C PHE A 232 -17.18 -12.01 1.16
N LYS A 233 -18.44 -11.67 1.53
CA LYS A 233 -19.41 -12.63 2.08
C LYS A 233 -19.82 -13.63 0.99
N LEU A 234 -19.70 -14.92 1.29
CA LEU A 234 -20.12 -16.01 0.42
C LEU A 234 -21.53 -16.49 0.81
N ALA A 235 -22.26 -17.02 -0.16
CA ALA A 235 -23.50 -17.75 0.17
C ALA A 235 -23.15 -19.05 0.92
N GLU A 236 -24.03 -19.51 1.80
CA GLU A 236 -23.77 -20.71 2.62
C GLU A 236 -23.49 -21.96 1.77
N ASP A 237 -24.15 -22.07 0.63
CA ASP A 237 -24.06 -23.21 -0.29
C ASP A 237 -22.99 -23.06 -1.38
N ASP A 238 -22.22 -21.96 -1.40
CA ASP A 238 -21.23 -21.76 -2.45
C ASP A 238 -20.09 -22.80 -2.33
N PRO A 239 -19.91 -23.66 -3.34
CA PRO A 239 -18.84 -24.65 -3.34
C PRO A 239 -17.51 -23.93 -3.52
N PHE A 240 -16.71 -23.87 -2.45
CA PHE A 240 -15.36 -23.35 -2.53
C PHE A 240 -14.45 -24.37 -3.22
N ALA A 241 -13.76 -23.95 -4.27
CA ALA A 241 -12.73 -24.75 -4.92
C ALA A 241 -11.49 -23.90 -5.14
N CYS A 242 -10.31 -24.41 -4.79
CA CYS A 242 -9.04 -23.67 -4.89
C CYS A 242 -8.71 -23.17 -6.30
N HIS A 243 -9.37 -23.70 -7.34
CA HIS A 243 -9.16 -23.35 -8.75
C HIS A 243 -10.30 -22.52 -9.35
N ARG A 244 -11.32 -22.14 -8.56
CA ARG A 244 -12.49 -21.40 -9.06
C ARG A 244 -12.88 -20.28 -8.09
N PHE A 245 -13.05 -19.09 -8.63
CA PHE A 245 -13.60 -17.98 -7.87
C PHE A 245 -15.11 -18.15 -7.66
N PRO A 246 -15.65 -17.79 -6.48
CA PRO A 246 -17.07 -17.90 -6.20
C PRO A 246 -17.89 -17.02 -7.16
N PRO A 247 -19.17 -17.38 -7.40
CA PRO A 247 -20.08 -16.55 -8.18
C PRO A 247 -20.12 -15.11 -7.65
N GLY A 248 -20.13 -14.12 -8.55
CA GLY A 248 -20.21 -12.71 -8.17
C GLY A 248 -18.89 -12.07 -7.72
N TRP A 249 -17.81 -12.83 -7.54
CA TRP A 249 -16.50 -12.28 -7.19
C TRP A 249 -15.40 -12.74 -8.16
N ARG A 250 -14.54 -11.81 -8.56
CA ARG A 250 -13.30 -12.09 -9.29
C ARG A 250 -12.23 -11.09 -8.86
N PRO A 251 -10.94 -11.46 -8.83
CA PRO A 251 -9.87 -10.50 -8.62
C PRO A 251 -9.97 -9.40 -9.67
N GLN A 252 -9.91 -8.14 -9.24
CA GLN A 252 -9.88 -7.02 -10.17
C GLN A 252 -8.54 -7.06 -10.92
N GLY A 253 -8.60 -7.39 -12.21
CA GLY A 253 -7.44 -7.28 -13.09
C GLY A 253 -7.15 -5.81 -13.43
N PRO A 254 -6.00 -5.52 -14.05
CA PRO A 254 -5.73 -4.18 -14.57
C PRO A 254 -6.85 -3.75 -15.52
N SER A 255 -7.37 -2.54 -15.33
CA SER A 255 -8.48 -2.04 -16.13
C SER A 255 -8.11 -2.05 -17.62
N PRO A 256 -8.93 -2.69 -18.48
CA PRO A 256 -8.71 -2.64 -19.93
C PRO A 256 -9.09 -1.28 -20.51
N ALA A 257 -9.71 -0.39 -19.72
CA ALA A 257 -10.11 0.93 -20.18
C ALA A 257 -8.89 1.69 -20.74
N ARG A 258 -9.11 2.39 -21.84
CA ARG A 258 -8.14 3.31 -22.45
C ARG A 258 -8.83 4.65 -22.60
N LEU A 259 -8.08 5.72 -22.34
CA LEU A 259 -8.50 7.08 -22.63
C LEU A 259 -7.59 7.60 -23.74
N GLU A 260 -8.18 8.14 -24.79
CA GLU A 260 -7.46 8.85 -25.84
C GLU A 260 -7.90 10.32 -25.80
N ALA A 261 -6.92 11.22 -25.75
CA ALA A 261 -7.12 12.65 -25.91
C ALA A 261 -6.30 13.10 -27.11
N ARG A 262 -6.91 13.89 -28.00
CA ARG A 262 -6.25 14.46 -29.17
C ARG A 262 -6.60 15.93 -29.29
N THR A 263 -5.65 16.73 -29.76
CA THR A 263 -5.94 18.09 -30.22
C THR A 263 -6.85 18.03 -31.45
N SER A 264 -7.55 19.13 -31.73
CA SER A 264 -8.26 19.26 -33.00
C SER A 264 -7.25 19.05 -34.15
N PRO A 265 -7.54 18.16 -35.12
CA PRO A 265 -6.65 17.98 -36.27
C PRO A 265 -6.50 19.28 -37.04
N ALA A 266 -5.30 19.53 -37.58
CA ALA A 266 -5.10 20.64 -38.50
C ALA A 266 -6.03 20.47 -39.73
N PRO A 267 -6.60 21.56 -40.26
CA PRO A 267 -7.37 21.50 -41.50
C PRO A 267 -6.49 20.97 -42.64
N GLN A 268 -7.07 20.17 -43.52
CA GLN A 268 -6.37 19.72 -44.73
C GLN A 268 -6.05 20.93 -45.62
N VAL A 269 -4.78 21.09 -45.96
CA VAL A 269 -4.34 22.08 -46.94
C VAL A 269 -4.13 21.38 -48.27
N THR A 270 -4.89 21.77 -49.28
CA THR A 270 -4.86 21.21 -50.64
C THR A 270 -3.92 21.96 -51.58
N ASP A 271 -3.39 23.11 -51.14
CA ASP A 271 -2.44 23.93 -51.89
C ASP A 271 -1.00 23.51 -51.54
N PRO A 272 -0.20 23.04 -52.52
CA PRO A 272 1.19 22.61 -52.29
C PRO A 272 2.13 23.74 -51.85
N CYS A 273 1.72 25.01 -51.98
CA CYS A 273 2.50 26.17 -51.54
C CYS A 273 2.16 26.62 -50.10
N LEU A 274 1.12 26.08 -49.48
CA LEU A 274 0.72 26.40 -48.12
C LEU A 274 1.11 25.27 -47.17
N LEU A 275 1.98 25.56 -46.20
CA LEU A 275 2.25 24.64 -45.11
C LEU A 275 1.03 24.63 -44.17
N PRO A 276 0.42 23.45 -43.88
CA PRO A 276 -0.64 23.39 -42.90
C PRO A 276 -0.12 23.91 -41.55
N PRO A 277 -0.91 24.74 -40.83
CA PRO A 277 -0.52 25.16 -39.49
C PRO A 277 -0.28 23.90 -38.65
N GLY A 278 0.89 23.84 -38.01
CA GLY A 278 1.25 22.70 -37.18
C GLY A 278 0.23 22.51 -36.06
N SER A 279 -0.46 21.38 -36.02
CA SER A 279 -1.23 20.98 -34.83
C SER A 279 -0.24 20.57 -33.75
N GLY A 280 -0.36 21.13 -32.55
CA GLY A 280 0.55 20.82 -31.46
C GLY A 280 0.34 21.70 -30.23
N TYR A 281 1.26 21.60 -29.28
CA TYR A 281 1.29 22.43 -28.08
C TYR A 281 1.86 23.81 -28.44
N LEU A 282 0.99 24.82 -28.47
CA LEU A 282 1.31 26.18 -28.96
C LEU A 282 1.56 27.20 -27.83
N GLY A 283 1.36 26.80 -26.58
CA GLY A 283 1.52 27.65 -25.39
C GLY A 283 2.60 27.14 -24.44
N LEU A 284 2.87 27.87 -23.36
CA LEU A 284 3.71 27.40 -22.24
C LEU A 284 2.89 26.77 -21.10
N GLU A 285 1.57 26.83 -21.22
CA GLU A 285 0.59 26.44 -20.20
C GLU A 285 0.42 24.91 -20.08
N ASN A 286 0.39 24.40 -18.84
CA ASN A 286 0.15 22.98 -18.60
C ASN A 286 -1.20 22.56 -19.25
N GLN A 287 -1.14 21.65 -20.22
CA GLN A 287 -2.31 21.10 -20.92
C GLN A 287 -2.48 19.60 -20.66
N LEU A 288 -1.95 19.12 -19.53
CA LEU A 288 -2.11 17.73 -19.11
C LEU A 288 -3.46 17.54 -18.43
N TYR A 289 -4.34 16.79 -19.08
CA TYR A 289 -5.60 16.40 -18.48
C TYR A 289 -5.41 15.19 -17.57
N ARG A 290 -5.86 15.31 -16.32
CA ARG A 290 -6.01 14.18 -15.40
C ARG A 290 -7.48 13.86 -15.25
N VAL A 291 -7.82 12.58 -15.37
CA VAL A 291 -9.15 12.04 -15.09
C VAL A 291 -9.01 10.89 -14.11
N GLU A 292 -9.73 10.96 -12.99
CA GLU A 292 -9.75 9.93 -11.95
C GLU A 292 -11.19 9.49 -11.70
N ILE A 293 -11.40 8.17 -11.62
CA ILE A 293 -12.71 7.60 -11.27
C ILE A 293 -12.90 7.78 -9.76
N HIS A 294 -13.90 8.56 -9.37
CA HIS A 294 -14.18 8.80 -7.96
C HIS A 294 -15.11 7.72 -7.38
N LYS A 295 -16.20 7.41 -8.08
CA LYS A 295 -17.07 6.28 -7.79
C LYS A 295 -17.19 5.45 -9.05
N SER A 296 -16.84 4.17 -8.97
CA SER A 296 -17.06 3.21 -10.05
C SER A 296 -18.55 2.87 -10.16
N GLY A 297 -19.00 2.52 -11.36
CA GLY A 297 -20.38 2.11 -11.62
C GLY A 297 -20.61 1.90 -13.11
N GLY A 298 -21.85 1.57 -13.47
CA GLY A 298 -22.25 1.55 -14.88
C GLY A 298 -22.21 2.96 -15.50
N PRO A 299 -22.44 3.06 -16.82
CA PRO A 299 -22.76 4.34 -17.44
C PRO A 299 -23.88 5.04 -16.66
N GLN A 300 -23.73 6.34 -16.38
CA GLN A 300 -24.61 7.19 -15.53
C GLN A 300 -24.44 7.06 -14.01
N GLU A 301 -23.82 6.02 -13.47
CA GLU A 301 -23.53 5.89 -12.03
C GLU A 301 -22.09 6.29 -11.69
N ALA A 302 -21.17 6.02 -12.62
CA ALA A 302 -19.76 6.34 -12.45
C ALA A 302 -19.56 7.86 -12.36
N THR A 303 -18.84 8.31 -11.34
CA THR A 303 -18.47 9.72 -11.20
C THR A 303 -16.97 9.87 -11.37
N PHE A 304 -16.56 10.98 -11.99
CA PHE A 304 -15.18 11.26 -12.33
C PHE A 304 -14.79 12.63 -11.78
N LYS A 305 -13.55 12.74 -11.33
CA LYS A 305 -12.88 14.01 -11.06
C LYS A 305 -11.90 14.25 -12.19
N TRP A 306 -11.81 15.48 -12.66
CA TRP A 306 -10.85 15.83 -13.70
C TRP A 306 -10.19 17.18 -13.44
N SER A 307 -9.01 17.36 -14.01
CA SER A 307 -8.22 18.59 -13.95
C SER A 307 -7.56 18.82 -15.31
N ARG A 308 -7.45 20.09 -15.71
CA ARG A 308 -6.76 20.52 -16.94
C ARG A 308 -5.26 20.81 -16.75
N ASP A 309 -4.80 20.82 -15.49
CA ASP A 309 -3.44 21.20 -15.08
C ASP A 309 -2.77 20.06 -14.30
N ASN A 310 -2.99 18.82 -14.75
CA ASN A 310 -2.52 17.57 -14.13
C ASN A 310 -2.85 17.40 -12.63
N ALA A 311 -3.86 18.10 -12.10
CA ALA A 311 -4.08 18.22 -10.66
C ALA A 311 -2.80 18.60 -9.89
N SER A 312 -1.99 19.49 -10.46
CA SER A 312 -0.71 19.96 -9.91
C SER A 312 -0.88 20.77 -8.62
N VAL A 313 -2.00 21.50 -8.50
CA VAL A 313 -2.34 22.26 -7.29
C VAL A 313 -2.94 21.32 -6.25
N VAL A 314 -2.27 21.20 -5.10
CA VAL A 314 -2.71 20.39 -3.96
C VAL A 314 -2.75 21.26 -2.72
N THR A 315 -3.80 21.09 -1.90
CA THR A 315 -3.95 21.77 -0.60
C THR A 315 -4.27 20.76 0.48
N ALA A 316 -3.77 21.00 1.69
CA ALA A 316 -4.18 20.23 2.87
C ALA A 316 -5.58 20.67 3.30
N VAL A 317 -6.46 19.70 3.56
CA VAL A 317 -7.74 19.95 4.22
C VAL A 317 -7.46 20.09 5.71
N LYS A 318 -7.65 21.30 6.26
CA LYS A 318 -7.38 21.55 7.69
C LYS A 318 -8.53 21.11 8.59
N ASN A 319 -9.77 21.38 8.17
CA ASN A 319 -10.99 20.98 8.86
C ASN A 319 -12.06 20.68 7.81
N ILE A 320 -12.93 19.70 8.11
CA ILE A 320 -14.19 19.48 7.42
C ILE A 320 -15.25 19.79 8.46
N THR A 321 -15.97 20.91 8.28
CA THR A 321 -17.15 21.26 9.07
C THR A 321 -18.38 20.60 8.52
#